data_AF-A0A6L6BPE5-F1
#
_entry.id   AF-A0A6L6BPE5-F1
#
_cell.length_a   1.000
_cell.length_b   1.000
_cell.length_c   1.000
_cell.angle_alpha   90.00
_cell.angle_beta   90.00
_cell.angle_gamma   90.00
#
_symmetry.space_group_name_H-M   'P 1'
#
loop_
_entity.id
_entity.type
_entity.pdbx_description
1 polymer ?
#
loop_
_entity_poly.entity_id
_entity_poly.type
_entity_poly.pdbx_seq_one_letter_code
_entity_poly.pdbx_strand_id
1 'polypeptide(L)' 'MISLSVNSLVETHAVASALAQLSRSGDVIVLAGEMGAGKTAFAQGFGQALGITEPITSPTFTLVHTY' A
#
# COMPACT_ATOMS: atom_id res chain seq x y z
N MET A 1 -12.95 2.98 15.40
CA MET A 1 -12.68 3.46 14.02
C MET A 1 -11.53 4.45 14.12
N ILE A 2 -10.45 4.24 13.36
CA ILE A 2 -9.27 5.13 13.37
C ILE A 2 -9.36 6.02 12.13
N SER A 3 -9.01 7.30 12.25
CA SER A 3 -8.91 8.24 11.14
C SER A 3 -7.54 8.90 11.18
N LEU A 4 -6.90 8.98 10.01
CA LEU A 4 -5.60 9.61 9.82
C LEU A 4 -5.69 10.53 8.60
N SER A 5 -4.96 11.63 8.62
CA SER A 5 -4.80 12.52 7.47
C SER A 5 -3.33 12.63 7.14
N VAL A 6 -3.00 12.52 5.86
CA VAL A 6 -1.64 12.59 5.34
C VAL A 6 -1.60 13.61 4.22
N ASN A 7 -0.51 14.37 4.13
CA ASN A 7 -0.36 15.47 3.16
C ASN A 7 0.83 15.26 2.22
N SER A 8 1.50 14.12 2.30
CA SER A 8 2.66 13.80 1.48
C SER A 8 2.78 12.32 1.15
N LEU A 9 3.57 12.01 0.13
CA LEU A 9 3.91 10.63 -0.25
C LEU A 9 4.67 9.92 0.87
N VAL A 10 5.58 10.64 1.54
CA VAL A 10 6.38 10.13 2.66
C VAL A 10 5.48 9.71 3.82
N GLU A 11 4.49 10.55 4.19
CA GLU A 11 3.51 10.21 5.21
C GLU A 11 2.63 9.01 4.80
N THR A 12 2.20 8.96 3.54
CA THR A 12 1.45 7.80 3.01
C THR A 12 2.25 6.51 3.17
N HIS A 13 3.55 6.53 2.83
CA HIS A 13 4.43 5.37 3.00
C HIS A 13 4.66 5.02 4.47
N ALA A 14 4.74 6.01 5.37
CA ALA A 14 4.87 5.77 6.80
C ALA A 14 3.65 5.03 7.36
N VAL A 15 2.43 5.43 6.96
CA VAL A 15 1.20 4.72 7.33
C VAL A 15 1.19 3.29 6.77
N ALA A 16 1.58 3.13 5.50
CA ALA A 16 1.65 1.82 4.86
C ALA A 16 2.65 0.89 5.56
N SER A 17 3.82 1.40 5.94
CA SER A 17 4.86 0.66 6.66
C SER A 17 4.40 0.24 8.06
N ALA A 18 3.76 1.14 8.80
CA ALA A 18 3.19 0.81 10.10
C ALA A 18 2.13 -0.30 10.01
N LEU A 19 1.29 -0.29 8.96
CA LEU A 19 0.31 -1.35 8.74
C LEU A 19 0.98 -2.68 8.33
N ALA A 20 2.03 -2.63 7.50
CA ALA A 20 2.78 -3.82 7.10
C ALA A 20 3.38 -4.57 8.29
N GLN A 21 3.92 -3.85 9.28
CA GLN A 21 4.46 -4.43 10.52
C GLN A 21 3.40 -5.11 11.40
N LEU A 22 2.13 -4.74 11.24
CA LEU A 22 1.00 -5.33 11.97
C LEU A 22 0.34 -6.48 11.20
N SER A 23 0.58 -6.56 9.90
CA SER A 23 -0.03 -7.57 9.03
C SER A 23 0.49 -8.98 9.31
N ARG A 24 -0.36 -9.97 9.05
CA ARG A 24 -0.10 -11.40 9.26
C ARG A 24 -0.49 -12.19 8.02
N SER A 25 0.05 -13.40 7.91
CA SER A 25 -0.33 -14.34 6.86
C SER A 25 -1.84 -14.59 6.88
N GLY A 26 -2.48 -14.43 5.73
CA GLY A 26 -3.94 -14.59 5.56
C GLY A 26 -4.74 -13.29 5.65
N ASP A 27 -4.11 -12.17 6.03
CA ASP A 27 -4.78 -10.87 6.02
C ASP A 27 -5.12 -10.42 4.59
N VAL A 28 -6.30 -9.81 4.44
CA VAL A 28 -6.75 -9.18 3.19
C VAL A 28 -6.96 -7.70 3.45
N ILE A 29 -6.19 -6.86 2.77
CA ILE A 29 -6.26 -5.40 2.89
C ILE A 29 -6.88 -4.84 1.61
N VAL A 30 -8.01 -4.13 1.76
CA VAL A 30 -8.71 -3.49 0.63
C VAL A 30 -8.41 -2.00 0.64
N LEU A 31 -7.82 -1.51 -0.45
CA LEU A 31 -7.61 -0.08 -0.68
C LEU A 31 -8.73 0.47 -1.57
N ALA A 32 -9.59 1.33 -1.03
CA ALA A 32 -10.71 1.93 -1.73
C ALA A 32 -10.52 3.44 -1.89
N GLY A 33 -10.91 3.98 -3.04
CA GLY A 33 -10.82 5.41 -3.33
C GLY A 33 -10.77 5.67 -4.83
N GLU A 34 -10.95 6.92 -5.22
CA GLU A 34 -10.95 7.38 -6.62
C GLU A 34 -9.59 7.21 -7.33
N MET A 35 -9.58 7.42 -8.64
CA MET A 35 -8.34 7.53 -9.40
C MET A 35 -7.48 8.65 -8.83
N GLY A 36 -6.18 8.40 -8.62
CA GLY A 36 -5.27 9.38 -8.02
C GLY A 36 -5.33 9.49 -6.49
N ALA A 37 -6.21 8.74 -5.80
CA ALA A 37 -6.30 8.77 -4.33
C ALA A 37 -5.08 8.19 -3.56
N GLY A 38 -4.00 7.82 -4.25
CA GLY A 38 -2.78 7.30 -3.60
C GLY A 38 -2.76 5.81 -3.30
N LYS A 39 -3.71 5.01 -3.81
CA LYS A 39 -3.77 3.54 -3.60
C LYS A 39 -2.46 2.82 -3.98
N THR A 40 -1.92 3.12 -5.16
CA THR A 40 -0.67 2.51 -5.64
C THR A 40 0.54 2.97 -4.82
N ALA A 41 0.57 4.24 -4.40
CA ALA A 41 1.61 4.75 -3.50
C ALA A 41 1.58 4.03 -2.14
N PHE A 42 0.39 3.80 -1.59
CA PHE A 42 0.24 2.99 -0.39
C PHE A 42 0.78 1.57 -0.59
N ALA A 43 0.40 0.89 -1.67
CA ALA A 43 0.87 -0.47 -1.97
C ALA A 43 2.40 -0.54 -2.13
N GLN A 44 3.02 0.48 -2.74
CA GLN A 44 4.47 0.61 -2.85
C GLN A 44 5.14 0.71 -1.47
N GLY A 45 4.68 1.63 -0.62
CA GLY A 45 5.20 1.78 0.74
C GLY A 45 5.00 0.52 1.59
N PHE A 46 3.86 -0.16 1.42
CA PHE A 46 3.55 -1.41 2.11
C PHE A 46 4.51 -2.52 1.70
N GLY A 47 4.69 -2.75 0.40
CA GLY A 47 5.58 -3.80 -0.09
C GLY A 47 7.05 -3.55 0.21
N GLN A 48 7.49 -2.29 0.13
CA GLN A 48 8.84 -1.90 0.55
C GLN A 48 9.09 -2.24 2.03
N ALA A 49 8.11 -2.00 2.91
CA ALA A 49 8.22 -2.35 4.33
C ALA A 49 8.25 -3.87 4.59
N LEU A 50 7.70 -4.68 3.67
CA LEU A 50 7.82 -6.14 3.69
C LEU A 50 9.13 -6.66 3.05
N GLY A 51 9.98 -5.78 2.53
CA GLY A 51 11.26 -6.16 1.91
C GLY A 51 11.19 -6.45 0.41
N ILE A 52 10.07 -6.12 -0.27
CA ILE A 52 9.98 -6.22 -1.73
C ILE A 52 10.88 -5.13 -2.34
N THR A 53 11.85 -5.56 -3.15
CA THR A 53 12.84 -4.67 -3.78
C THR A 53 12.49 -4.33 -5.22
N GLU A 54 11.61 -5.11 -5.84
CA GLU A 54 11.16 -4.92 -7.21
C GLU A 54 10.04 -3.85 -7.32
N PRO A 55 9.87 -3.20 -8.49
CA PRO A 55 8.89 -2.13 -8.65
C PRO A 55 7.44 -2.62 -8.54
N ILE A 56 6.72 -2.10 -7.53
CA ILE A 56 5.27 -2.30 -7.41
C ILE A 56 4.54 -1.29 -8.31
N THR A 57 3.78 -1.82 -9.27
CA THR A 57 3.02 -1.03 -10.25
C THR A 57 1.55 -1.41 -10.24
N SER A 58 0.69 -0.55 -10.80
CA SER A 58 -0.75 -0.82 -10.88
C SER A 58 -1.02 -1.99 -11.86
N PRO A 59 -1.69 -3.07 -11.43
CA PRO A 59 -2.02 -4.20 -12.30
C PRO A 59 -3.26 -3.89 -13.16
N THR A 60 -3.34 -2.70 -13.77
CA THR A 60 -4.54 -2.20 -14.44
C THR A 60 -5.03 -3.14 -15.55
N PHE A 61 -4.11 -3.77 -16.27
CA PHE A 61 -4.42 -4.71 -17.35
C PHE A 61 -4.14 -6.18 -16.99
N THR A 62 -3.23 -6.41 -16.05
CA THR A 62 -2.81 -7.74 -15.59
C THR A 62 -3.73 -8.30 -14.51
N LEU A 63 -4.58 -7.46 -13.90
CA LEU A 63 -5.50 -7.73 -12.80
C LEU A 63 -4.81 -8.09 -11.48
N VAL A 64 -3.70 -8.83 -11.51
CA VAL A 64 -2.96 -9.28 -10.32
C VAL A 64 -1.46 -9.25 -10.59
N HIS A 65 -0.70 -8.75 -9.62
CA HIS A 65 0.74 -8.97 -9.50
C HIS A 65 1.02 -9.73 -8.21
N THR A 66 2.01 -10.62 -8.26
CA THR A 66 2.51 -11.36 -7.10
C THR A 66 3.97 -10.99 -6.92
N TYR A 67 4.32 -10.68 -5.67
CA TYR A 67 5.64 -10.24 -5.23
C TYR A 67 6.12 -11.13 -4.09
#